data_AF-A0A9D8JQZ5-F1
#
_entry.id   AF-A0A9D8JQZ5-F1
#
_cell.length_a   1.000
_cell.length_b   1.000
_cell.length_c   1.000
_cell.angle_alpha   90.00
_cell.angle_beta   90.00
_cell.angle_gamma   90.00
#
_symmetry.space_group_name_H-M   'P 1'
#
loop_
_entity.id
_entity.type
_entity.pdbx_description
1 polymer ?
#
loop_
_entity_poly.entity_id
_entity_poly.type
_entity_poly.pdbx_seq_one_letter_code
_entity_poly.pdbx_strand_id
1 'polypeptide(L)' 'MTFDKTGFRAGGKEEVNRRELNLFLESPRVQVLSMDEDTAEYYAKVFGDLKKKGRPIPTNDMWVAASAMQHG' A
#
# COMPACT_ATOMS: atom_id res chain seq x y z
N MET A 1 3.49 -5.62 -5.27
CA MET A 1 3.27 -4.16 -5.37
C MET A 1 4.56 -3.46 -4.99
N THR A 2 5.23 -2.87 -5.97
CA THR A 2 6.44 -2.11 -5.75
C THR A 2 6.04 -0.86 -4.95
N PHE A 3 6.41 -0.79 -3.67
CA PHE A 3 6.34 0.47 -2.90
C PHE A 3 6.91 1.56 -3.81
N ASP A 4 6.08 2.56 -4.08
CA ASP A 4 6.31 3.55 -5.09
C ASP A 4 7.61 4.33 -4.82
N LYS A 5 8.71 3.85 -5.41
CA LYS A 5 10.02 4.50 -5.37
C LYS A 5 10.04 5.78 -6.21
N THR A 6 8.97 6.10 -6.96
CA THR A 6 8.95 7.26 -7.86
C THR A 6 8.83 8.58 -7.08
N GLY A 7 8.13 8.59 -5.94
CA GLY A 7 8.03 9.77 -5.07
C GLY A 7 9.36 10.21 -4.46
N PHE A 8 10.30 9.29 -4.24
CA PHE A 8 11.62 9.59 -3.70
C PHE A 8 12.64 9.98 -4.76
N ARG A 9 12.52 9.44 -5.99
CA ARG A 9 13.47 9.65 -7.10
C ARG A 9 13.40 11.05 -7.72
N ALA A 10 12.30 11.78 -7.51
CA ALA A 10 12.10 13.10 -8.12
C ALA A 10 12.65 14.28 -7.27
N GLY A 11 13.21 14.03 -6.09
CA GLY A 11 13.66 15.08 -5.16
C GLY A 11 15.10 14.89 -4.66
N GLY A 12 15.78 15.99 -4.33
CA GLY A 12 17.17 16.00 -3.83
C GLY A 12 17.38 15.43 -2.41
N LYS A 13 16.39 14.73 -1.85
CA LYS A 13 16.42 14.15 -0.49
C LYS A 13 16.17 12.64 -0.48
N GLU A 14 16.34 11.96 -1.62
CA GLU A 14 16.10 10.52 -1.75
C GLU A 14 16.79 9.71 -0.65
N GLU A 15 18.06 9.99 -0.37
CA GLU A 15 18.86 9.27 0.63
C GLU A 15 18.33 9.45 2.05
N VAL A 16 17.97 10.69 2.43
CA VAL A 16 17.39 11.00 3.74
C VAL A 16 16.05 10.29 3.91
N ASN A 17 15.18 10.37 2.90
CA ASN A 17 13.87 9.76 2.97
C ASN A 17 13.93 8.23 3.01
N ARG A 18 14.89 7.61 2.30
CA ARG A 18 15.15 6.16 2.40
C ARG A 18 15.62 5.76 3.79
N ARG A 19 16.51 6.56 4.40
CA ARG A 19 17.01 6.30 5.75
C ARG A 19 15.88 6.37 6.79
N GLU A 20 15.05 7.41 6.72
CA GLU A 20 13.89 7.54 7.62
C GLU A 20 12.89 6.39 7.44
N LEU A 21 12.62 5.99 6.19
CA LEU A 21 11.76 4.84 5.91
C LEU A 21 12.34 3.55 6.52
N ASN A 22 13.63 3.29 6.35
CA ASN A 22 14.26 2.09 6.91
C ASN A 22 14.17 2.07 8.44
N LEU A 23 14.46 3.20 9.11
CA LEU A 23 14.34 3.31 10.57
C LEU A 23 12.89 3.06 11.04
N PHE A 24 11.92 3.53 10.28
CA PHE A 24 10.50 3.27 10.57
C PHE A 24 10.17 1.77 10.44
N LEU A 25 10.65 1.11 9.38
CA LEU A 25 10.41 -0.32 9.14
C LEU A 25 11.13 -1.24 10.14
N GLU A 26 12.25 -0.81 10.71
CA GLU A 26 12.98 -1.54 11.75
C GLU A 26 12.29 -1.51 13.12
N SER A 27 11.28 -0.65 13.30
CA SER A 27 10.53 -0.58 14.55
C SER A 27 9.77 -1.90 14.81
N PRO A 28 9.88 -2.51 16.01
CA PRO A 28 9.17 -3.75 16.33
C PRO A 28 7.65 -3.60 16.37
N ARG A 29 7.14 -2.35 16.30
CA ARG A 29 5.71 -2.02 16.21
C ARG A 29 5.20 -2.02 14.77
N VAL A 30 6.09 -2.09 13.79
CA VAL A 30 5.76 -2.07 12.37
C VAL A 30 5.95 -3.47 11.82
N GLN A 31 4.92 -3.98 11.15
CA GLN A 31 4.99 -5.25 10.44
C GLN A 31 4.78 -4.99 8.95
N VAL A 32 5.64 -5.58 8.12
CA VAL A 32 5.51 -5.51 6.66
C VAL A 32 4.64 -6.68 6.22
N LEU A 33 3.44 -6.37 5.72
CA LEU A 33 2.54 -7.37 5.18
C LEU A 33 2.91 -7.69 3.73
N SER A 34 3.12 -8.97 3.43
CA SER A 34 3.23 -9.46 2.06
C SER A 34 1.84 -9.60 1.46
N MET A 35 1.59 -9.03 0.27
CA MET A 35 0.33 -9.31 -0.43
C MET A 35 0.41 -10.70 -1.06
N ASP A 36 -0.59 -11.51 -0.79
CA ASP A 36 -0.79 -12.85 -1.33
C ASP A 36 -2.07 -12.91 -2.18
N GLU A 37 -2.43 -14.11 -2.61
CA GLU A 37 -3.63 -14.35 -3.42
C GLU A 37 -4.90 -13.91 -2.67
N ASP A 38 -4.94 -14.10 -1.36
CA ASP A 38 -6.06 -13.67 -0.53
C ASP A 38 -6.21 -12.14 -0.57
N THR A 39 -5.12 -11.37 -0.46
CA THR A 39 -5.18 -9.89 -0.60
C THR A 39 -5.74 -9.48 -1.97
N ALA A 40 -5.42 -10.23 -3.04
CA ALA A 40 -5.92 -9.95 -4.38
C ALA A 40 -7.43 -10.19 -4.52
N GLU A 41 -7.99 -11.17 -3.82
CA GLU A 41 -9.45 -11.38 -3.77
C GLU A 41 -10.16 -10.20 -3.08
N TYR A 42 -9.63 -9.73 -1.96
CA TYR A 42 -10.15 -8.53 -1.29
C TYR A 42 -10.06 -7.29 -2.17
N TYR A 43 -8.97 -7.13 -2.93
CA TYR A 43 -8.83 -6.05 -3.92
C TYR A 43 -9.94 -6.11 -4.97
N ALA A 44 -10.20 -7.28 -5.56
CA ALA A 44 -11.23 -7.46 -6.58
C ALA A 44 -12.63 -7.13 -6.03
N LYS A 45 -12.90 -7.50 -4.78
CA LYS A 45 -14.13 -7.14 -4.06
C LYS A 45 -14.27 -5.62 -3.89
N VAL A 46 -13.25 -4.95 -3.36
CA VAL A 46 -13.23 -3.48 -3.17
C VAL A 46 -13.44 -2.76 -4.51
N PHE A 47 -12.72 -3.17 -5.55
CA PHE A 47 -12.87 -2.62 -6.90
C PHE A 47 -14.30 -2.78 -7.42
N GLY A 48 -14.88 -3.98 -7.30
CA GLY A 48 -16.24 -4.27 -7.74
C GLY A 48 -17.28 -3.39 -7.03
N ASP A 49 -17.15 -3.22 -5.71
CA ASP A 49 -18.07 -2.42 -4.91
C ASP A 49 -17.98 -0.93 -5.23
N LEU A 50 -16.76 -0.40 -5.41
CA LEU A 50 -16.54 1.00 -5.79
C LEU A 50 -17.01 1.29 -7.21
N LYS A 51 -16.79 0.35 -8.14
CA LYS A 51 -17.28 0.44 -9.51
C LYS A 51 -18.80 0.51 -9.56
N LYS A 52 -19.50 -0.34 -8.80
CA LYS A 52 -20.97 -0.31 -8.67
C LYS A 52 -21.47 1.02 -8.11
N LYS A 53 -20.72 1.64 -7.19
CA LYS A 53 -21.05 2.93 -6.57
C LYS A 53 -20.63 4.15 -7.41
N GLY A 54 -19.91 3.96 -8.52
CA GLY A 54 -19.40 5.03 -9.37
C GLY A 54 -18.33 5.90 -8.70
N ARG A 55 -17.58 5.35 -7.73
CA ARG A 55 -16.58 6.09 -6.94
C ARG A 55 -15.22 5.39 -6.95
N PRO A 56 -14.45 5.45 -8.05
CA PRO A 56 -13.12 4.88 -8.06
C PRO A 56 -12.21 5.63 -7.09
N ILE A 57 -11.41 4.89 -6.31
CA ILE A 57 -10.29 5.42 -5.53
C ILE A 57 -8.97 5.04 -6.21
N PRO A 58 -7.87 5.77 -5.94
CA PRO A 58 -6.55 5.42 -6.48
C PRO A 58 -6.13 3.97 -6.18
N THR A 59 -5.33 3.38 -7.06
CA THR A 59 -4.90 1.98 -6.93
C THR A 59 -4.21 1.67 -5.61
N ASN A 60 -3.40 2.58 -5.08
CA ASN A 60 -2.73 2.38 -3.80
C ASN A 60 -3.73 2.26 -2.65
N ASP A 61 -4.76 3.10 -2.64
CA ASP A 61 -5.79 3.08 -1.60
C ASP A 61 -6.62 1.79 -1.67
N MET A 62 -6.83 1.24 -2.87
CA MET A 62 -7.49 -0.06 -3.04
C MET A 62 -6.70 -1.20 -2.38
N TRP A 63 -5.37 -1.20 -2.50
CA TRP A 63 -4.52 -2.19 -1.83
C TRP A 63 -4.46 -2.01 -0.32
N VAL A 64 -4.43 -0.76 0.16
CA VAL A 64 -4.53 -0.47 1.61
C VAL A 64 -5.86 -0.97 2.16
N ALA A 65 -6.97 -0.72 1.45
CA ALA A 65 -8.29 -1.20 1.86
C ALA A 65 -8.37 -2.74 1.84
N ALA A 66 -7.83 -3.38 0.80
CA ALA A 66 -7.82 -4.84 0.70
C ALA A 66 -7.02 -5.49 1.85
N SER A 67 -5.83 -4.97 2.14
CA SER A 67 -5.00 -5.46 3.24
C SER A 67 -5.66 -5.24 4.61
N ALA A 68 -6.30 -4.08 4.81
CA ALA A 68 -7.07 -3.81 6.03
C ALA A 68 -8.28 -4.76 6.19
N MET A 69 -8.92 -5.17 5.09
CA MET A 69 -10.02 -6.14 5.13
C MET A 69 -9.55 -7.59 5.39
N GLN A 70 -8.32 -7.94 5.02
CA GLN A 70 -7.74 -9.26 5.27
C GLN A 70 -7.26 -9.42 6.72
N HIS A 71 -6.71 -8.37 7.33
CA HIS A 71 -6.05 -8.43 8.64
C HIS A 71 -6.74 -7.66 9.79
N GLY A 72 -7.80 -6.90 9.49
CA GLY A 72 -8.60 -6.16 10.48
C GLY A 72 -9.73 -6.97 11.06
#